data_AF-A0A536VFG1-F1
#
_entry.id   AF-A0A536VFG1-F1
#
_cell.length_a   1.000
_cell.length_b   1.000
_cell.length_c   1.000
_cell.angle_alpha   90.00
_cell.angle_beta   90.00
_cell.angle_gamma   90.00
#
_symmetry.space_group_name_H-M   'P 1'
#
loop_
_entity.id
_entity.type
_entity.pdbx_description
1 polymer ?
#
loop_
_entity_poly.entity_id
_entity_poly.type
_entity_poly.pdbx_seq_one_letter_code
_entity_poly.pdbx_strand_id
1 'polypeptide(L)'
;GTEQNGPHMVLGKHNVRVKVLSEKIALALGDALVAPVMAYVPEGGISPPTAHMRYPGTISIPDQTFQQMLEYAARSFKLHGFRDIVFLGDHGGYQKDEQAVADRLNREWASAPTRVHALPEYYRTAATAYAEALRQRGYPNDEIGTHAGLADTSLALAIDPRLVRRDFLRSARAPGVDRASEGVTGDPRRASAELGQVGVDAIVAQTVDAIKRATARR
;
A
#
# COMPACT_ATOMS: atom_id res chain seq x y z
N GLY A 1 0.57 6.29 2.91
CA GLY A 1 0.05 7.32 3.79
C GLY A 1 0.42 7.07 5.24
N THR A 2 -0.22 7.83 6.12
CA THR A 2 0.06 7.86 7.57
C THR A 2 -1.24 7.56 8.30
N GLU A 3 -1.36 6.34 8.81
CA GLU A 3 -2.58 5.83 9.43
C GLU A 3 -2.29 5.09 10.74
N GLN A 4 -3.27 4.97 11.61
CA GLN A 4 -3.19 4.07 12.76
C GLN A 4 -2.92 2.63 12.32
N ASN A 5 -2.07 1.91 13.05
CA ASN A 5 -1.72 0.51 12.78
C ASN A 5 -1.70 -0.34 14.06
N GLY A 6 -2.62 -0.05 14.97
CA GLY A 6 -2.56 -0.57 16.32
C GLY A 6 -1.36 -0.05 17.14
N PRO A 7 -1.19 -0.54 18.37
CA PRO A 7 -0.14 -0.10 19.27
C PRO A 7 1.23 -0.68 18.90
N HIS A 8 1.32 -1.70 18.04
CA HIS A 8 2.59 -2.38 17.76
C HIS A 8 3.31 -1.87 16.51
N MET A 9 2.69 -1.09 15.62
CA MET A 9 3.27 -0.73 14.33
C MET A 9 3.31 0.78 14.08
N VAL A 10 4.31 1.23 13.34
CA VAL A 10 4.46 2.66 12.99
C VAL A 10 3.31 3.17 12.12
N LEU A 11 3.01 4.47 12.22
CA LEU A 11 1.94 5.11 11.44
C LEU A 11 2.21 5.11 9.93
N GLY A 12 3.49 5.23 9.54
CA GLY A 12 3.91 5.33 8.14
C GLY A 12 4.22 4.00 7.46
N LYS A 13 3.64 2.86 7.90
CA LYS A 13 3.94 1.52 7.36
C LYS A 13 3.89 1.50 5.82
N HIS A 14 2.89 2.19 5.26
CA HIS A 14 2.65 2.25 3.83
C HIS A 14 3.78 2.92 3.07
N ASN A 15 4.28 4.04 3.59
CA ASN A 15 5.31 4.84 2.93
C ASN A 15 6.64 4.07 2.86
N VAL A 16 6.96 3.30 3.90
CA VAL A 16 8.18 2.48 3.94
C VAL A 16 8.02 1.25 3.02
N ARG A 17 6.88 0.56 3.09
CA ARG A 17 6.59 -0.62 2.27
C ARG A 17 6.61 -0.28 0.78
N VAL A 18 5.89 0.76 0.35
CA VAL A 18 5.83 1.13 -1.06
C VAL A 18 7.19 1.55 -1.61
N LYS A 19 8.02 2.24 -0.81
CA LYS A 19 9.40 2.60 -1.20
C LYS A 19 10.22 1.34 -1.51
N VAL A 20 10.29 0.40 -0.56
CA VAL A 20 11.10 -0.81 -0.70
C VAL A 20 10.58 -1.72 -1.82
N LEU A 21 9.26 -1.88 -1.94
CA LEU A 21 8.68 -2.75 -2.96
C LEU A 21 8.79 -2.15 -4.36
N SER A 22 8.58 -0.84 -4.52
CA SER A 22 8.75 -0.17 -5.83
C SER A 22 10.20 -0.21 -6.31
N GLU A 23 11.20 -0.10 -5.42
CA GLU A 23 12.61 -0.28 -5.76
C GLU A 23 12.89 -1.71 -6.28
N LYS A 24 12.36 -2.74 -5.61
CA LYS A 24 12.47 -4.13 -6.07
C LYS A 24 11.79 -4.35 -7.43
N ILE A 25 10.61 -3.79 -7.62
CA ILE A 25 9.85 -3.86 -8.88
C ILE A 25 10.64 -3.18 -10.01
N ALA A 26 11.16 -1.98 -9.78
CA ALA A 26 11.92 -1.23 -10.77
C ALA A 26 13.20 -1.96 -11.20
N LEU A 27 13.93 -2.55 -10.24
CA LEU A 27 15.09 -3.39 -10.52
C LEU A 27 14.72 -4.64 -11.36
N ALA A 28 13.59 -5.27 -11.06
CA ALA A 28 13.11 -6.45 -11.79
C ALA A 28 12.60 -6.13 -13.21
N LEU A 29 12.13 -4.90 -13.45
CA LEU A 29 11.77 -4.41 -14.78
C LEU A 29 13.01 -4.09 -15.62
N GLY A 30 14.03 -3.46 -15.01
CA GLY A 30 15.30 -3.12 -15.65
C GLY A 30 15.28 -1.81 -16.45
N ASP A 31 14.11 -1.19 -16.63
CA ASP A 31 13.90 0.03 -17.42
C ASP A 31 12.97 1.04 -16.72
N ALA A 32 12.82 0.93 -15.39
CA ALA A 32 11.94 1.78 -14.60
C ALA A 32 12.71 2.59 -13.55
N LEU A 33 12.18 3.78 -13.23
CA LEU A 33 12.65 4.64 -12.15
C LEU A 33 11.56 4.80 -11.10
N VAL A 34 11.95 4.94 -9.83
CA VAL A 34 11.03 5.19 -8.71
C VAL A 34 11.01 6.69 -8.39
N ALA A 35 9.84 7.30 -8.52
CA ALA A 35 9.60 8.68 -8.08
C ALA A 35 9.56 8.77 -6.54
N PRO A 36 9.76 9.97 -5.95
CA PRO A 36 9.58 10.16 -4.51
C PRO A 36 8.18 9.72 -4.04
N VAL A 37 8.13 9.06 -2.86
CA VAL A 37 6.87 8.59 -2.28
C VAL A 37 5.97 9.76 -1.90
N MET A 38 4.71 9.70 -2.32
CA MET A 38 3.67 10.63 -1.85
C MET A 38 3.16 10.18 -0.48
N ALA A 39 3.66 10.82 0.57
CA ALA A 39 3.38 10.42 1.95
C ALA A 39 2.00 10.87 2.46
N TYR A 40 1.43 11.93 1.91
CA TYR A 40 0.13 12.49 2.29
C TYR A 40 -0.94 12.02 1.31
N VAL A 41 -1.92 11.28 1.82
CA VAL A 41 -2.98 10.63 1.06
C VAL A 41 -4.30 10.68 1.85
N PRO A 42 -5.45 10.34 1.25
CA PRO A 42 -6.70 10.19 1.98
C PRO A 42 -6.65 8.97 2.91
N GLU A 43 -6.84 9.21 4.21
CA GLU A 43 -6.91 8.17 5.27
C GLU A 43 -8.23 8.24 6.08
N GLY A 44 -9.15 9.10 5.65
CA GLY A 44 -10.44 9.35 6.31
C GLY A 44 -10.83 10.82 6.36
N GLY A 45 -12.09 11.09 6.67
CA GLY A 45 -12.62 12.44 6.86
C GLY A 45 -12.07 13.07 8.14
N ILE A 46 -11.74 14.37 8.09
CA ILE A 46 -11.18 15.11 9.23
C ILE A 46 -12.30 15.57 10.17
N SER A 47 -13.42 16.06 9.63
CA SER A 47 -14.54 16.60 10.39
C SER A 47 -15.89 16.30 9.72
N PRO A 48 -16.74 15.43 10.29
CA PRO A 48 -16.45 14.58 11.44
C PRO A 48 -15.39 13.51 11.12
N PRO A 49 -14.67 12.97 12.12
CA PRO A 49 -13.65 11.96 11.90
C PRO A 49 -14.24 10.64 11.38
N THR A 50 -13.68 10.11 10.29
CA THR A 50 -14.05 8.80 9.73
C THR A 50 -12.82 7.94 9.45
N ALA A 51 -13.01 6.63 9.25
CA ALA A 51 -11.92 5.67 9.01
C ALA A 51 -10.74 5.84 9.99
N HIS A 52 -9.49 5.92 9.51
CA HIS A 52 -8.30 6.00 10.36
C HIS A 52 -8.17 7.35 11.07
N MET A 53 -8.87 8.41 10.62
CA MET A 53 -8.93 9.70 11.33
C MET A 53 -9.68 9.63 12.67
N ARG A 54 -10.33 8.50 13.00
CA ARG A 54 -10.85 8.24 14.34
C ARG A 54 -9.75 7.99 15.39
N TYR A 55 -8.50 7.82 14.95
CA TYR A 55 -7.38 7.43 15.79
C TYR A 55 -6.25 8.48 15.74
N PRO A 56 -5.57 8.74 16.87
CA PRO A 56 -4.52 9.75 16.93
C PRO A 56 -3.30 9.35 16.10
N GLY A 57 -2.68 10.35 15.47
CA GLY A 57 -1.47 10.19 14.66
C GLY A 57 -1.73 10.00 13.16
N THR A 58 -2.93 9.57 12.75
CA THR A 58 -3.32 9.55 11.34
C THR A 58 -3.26 10.96 10.75
N ILE A 59 -2.70 11.08 9.54
CA ILE A 59 -2.70 12.33 8.76
C ILE A 59 -3.44 12.05 7.46
N SER A 60 -4.55 12.76 7.24
CA SER A 60 -5.36 12.66 6.03
C SER A 60 -5.39 13.99 5.29
N ILE A 61 -5.47 13.93 3.96
CA ILE A 61 -5.76 15.06 3.09
C ILE A 61 -7.02 14.78 2.25
N PRO A 62 -7.72 15.81 1.74
CA PRO A 62 -8.86 15.59 0.85
C PRO A 62 -8.46 14.84 -0.43
N ASP A 63 -9.37 14.00 -0.94
CA ASP A 63 -9.19 13.25 -2.19
C ASP A 63 -8.81 14.17 -3.36
N GLN A 64 -9.47 15.33 -3.47
CA GLN A 64 -9.17 16.32 -4.50
C GLN A 64 -7.71 16.81 -4.45
N THR A 65 -7.17 17.03 -3.25
CA THR A 65 -5.77 17.45 -3.08
C THR A 65 -4.81 16.34 -3.49
N PHE A 66 -5.10 15.10 -3.10
CA PHE A 66 -4.32 13.94 -3.51
C PHE A 66 -4.33 13.74 -5.03
N GLN A 67 -5.51 13.80 -5.65
CA GLN A 67 -5.66 13.69 -7.11
C GLN A 67 -4.89 14.81 -7.84
N GLN A 68 -4.89 16.04 -7.33
CA GLN A 68 -4.11 17.13 -7.92
C GLN A 68 -2.59 16.88 -7.80
N MET A 69 -2.11 16.37 -6.67
CA MET A 69 -0.69 16.00 -6.53
C MET A 69 -0.29 14.92 -7.55
N LEU A 70 -1.09 13.86 -7.69
CA LEU A 70 -0.87 12.81 -8.70
C LEU A 70 -0.87 13.37 -10.11
N GLU A 71 -1.85 14.21 -10.44
CA GLU A 71 -2.00 14.84 -11.74
C GLU A 71 -0.76 15.65 -12.11
N TYR A 72 -0.35 16.58 -11.25
CA TYR A 72 0.74 17.49 -11.56
C TYR A 72 2.10 16.79 -11.54
N ALA A 73 2.29 15.77 -10.71
CA ALA A 73 3.46 14.90 -10.81
C ALA A 73 3.52 14.18 -12.18
N ALA A 74 2.40 13.58 -12.62
CA ALA A 74 2.33 12.91 -13.92
C ALA A 74 2.55 13.89 -15.09
N ARG A 75 2.02 15.11 -15.01
CA ARG A 75 2.29 16.18 -15.99
C ARG A 75 3.77 16.53 -16.07
N SER A 76 4.45 16.64 -14.92
CA SER A 76 5.90 16.87 -14.89
C SER A 76 6.67 15.72 -15.55
N PHE A 77 6.31 14.46 -15.28
CA PHE A 77 6.95 13.32 -15.92
C PHE A 77 6.68 13.25 -17.43
N LYS A 78 5.45 13.58 -17.86
CA LYS A 78 5.14 13.72 -19.29
C LYS A 78 6.03 14.78 -19.94
N LEU A 79 6.20 15.95 -19.31
CA LEU A 79 7.09 17.01 -19.81
C LEU A 79 8.53 16.52 -19.94
N HIS A 80 9.00 15.71 -18.99
CA HIS A 80 10.34 15.10 -19.02
C HIS A 80 10.48 13.92 -20.00
N GLY A 81 9.44 13.59 -20.78
CA GLY A 81 9.50 12.59 -21.84
C GLY A 81 9.16 11.16 -21.40
N PHE A 82 8.68 10.95 -20.17
CA PHE A 82 8.20 9.64 -19.75
C PHE A 82 6.98 9.21 -20.58
N ARG A 83 7.01 7.96 -21.06
CA ARG A 83 5.93 7.37 -21.86
C ARG A 83 4.96 6.54 -21.03
N ASP A 84 5.44 5.93 -19.96
CA ASP A 84 4.64 5.09 -19.08
C ASP A 84 4.82 5.61 -17.66
N ILE A 85 3.74 6.11 -17.06
CA ILE A 85 3.70 6.62 -15.69
C ILE A 85 2.78 5.70 -14.90
N VAL A 86 3.31 5.05 -13.87
CA VAL A 86 2.57 4.07 -13.08
C VAL A 86 2.29 4.62 -11.68
N PHE A 87 1.04 4.65 -11.27
CA PHE A 87 0.63 4.89 -9.89
C PHE A 87 0.57 3.55 -9.14
N LEU A 88 1.27 3.49 -8.01
CA LEU A 88 1.33 2.33 -7.11
C LEU A 88 0.80 2.72 -5.73
N GLY A 89 -0.47 2.41 -5.48
CA GLY A 89 -1.11 2.69 -4.20
C GLY A 89 -1.00 1.54 -3.21
N ASP A 90 -0.44 1.78 -2.02
CA ASP A 90 -0.21 0.76 -0.98
C ASP A 90 -1.32 0.69 0.09
N HIS A 91 -2.36 1.50 -0.06
CA HIS A 91 -3.54 1.50 0.81
C HIS A 91 -4.83 1.48 -0.03
N GLY A 92 -5.86 0.82 0.49
CA GLY A 92 -7.10 0.57 -0.25
C GLY A 92 -7.97 1.80 -0.43
N GLY A 93 -7.86 2.78 0.48
CA GLY A 93 -8.77 3.94 0.55
C GLY A 93 -8.81 4.80 -0.70
N TYR A 94 -7.67 4.96 -1.39
CA TYR A 94 -7.52 5.91 -2.50
C TYR A 94 -7.28 5.28 -3.88
N GLN A 95 -7.47 3.96 -4.02
CA GLN A 95 -7.26 3.26 -5.29
C GLN A 95 -8.15 3.82 -6.42
N LYS A 96 -9.36 4.29 -6.08
CA LYS A 96 -10.27 4.93 -7.04
C LYS A 96 -9.78 6.31 -7.49
N ASP A 97 -9.07 7.03 -6.63
CA ASP A 97 -8.50 8.33 -6.96
C ASP A 97 -7.37 8.20 -7.98
N GLU A 98 -6.49 7.21 -7.80
CA GLU A 98 -5.44 6.87 -8.77
C GLU A 98 -6.04 6.53 -10.14
N GLN A 99 -7.07 5.68 -10.17
CA GLN A 99 -7.77 5.33 -11.40
C GLN A 99 -8.42 6.55 -12.06
N ALA A 100 -9.12 7.38 -11.29
CA ALA A 100 -9.79 8.57 -11.81
C ALA A 100 -8.79 9.56 -12.45
N VAL A 101 -7.62 9.75 -11.83
CA VAL A 101 -6.55 10.60 -12.39
C VAL A 101 -5.97 9.98 -13.65
N ALA A 102 -5.64 8.68 -13.63
CA ALA A 102 -5.10 7.97 -14.80
C ALA A 102 -6.06 8.05 -16.00
N ASP A 103 -7.35 7.77 -15.79
CA ASP A 103 -8.37 7.82 -16.83
C ASP A 103 -8.53 9.24 -17.41
N ARG A 104 -8.55 10.26 -16.53
CA ARG A 104 -8.67 11.66 -16.94
C ARG A 104 -7.47 12.09 -17.79
N LEU A 105 -6.26 11.79 -17.34
CA LEU A 105 -5.04 12.12 -18.07
C LEU A 105 -4.94 11.36 -19.39
N ASN A 106 -5.29 10.08 -19.43
CA ASN A 106 -5.29 9.31 -20.67
C ASN A 106 -6.32 9.81 -21.69
N ARG A 107 -7.51 10.27 -21.24
CA ARG A 107 -8.47 10.95 -22.13
C ARG A 107 -7.90 12.25 -22.69
N GLU A 108 -7.31 13.08 -21.84
CA GLU A 108 -6.67 14.34 -22.26
C GLU A 108 -5.48 14.09 -23.21
N TRP A 109 -4.74 13.00 -22.99
CA TRP A 109 -3.51 12.69 -23.71
C TRP A 109 -3.71 11.61 -24.78
N ALA A 110 -4.94 11.44 -25.27
CA ALA A 110 -5.28 10.39 -26.24
C ALA A 110 -4.36 10.38 -27.47
N SER A 111 -3.99 11.57 -27.97
CA SER A 111 -3.08 11.77 -29.11
C SER A 111 -1.59 11.83 -28.75
N ALA A 112 -1.24 11.78 -27.47
CA ALA A 112 0.16 11.77 -27.02
C ALA A 112 0.67 10.32 -26.87
N PRO A 113 1.99 10.08 -26.96
CA PRO A 113 2.58 8.76 -26.72
C PRO A 113 2.59 8.37 -25.23
N THR A 114 2.36 9.31 -24.31
CA THR A 114 2.37 9.07 -22.86
C THR A 114 1.07 8.42 -22.39
N ARG A 115 1.18 7.43 -21.50
CA ARG A 115 0.08 6.75 -20.81
C ARG A 115 0.31 6.75 -19.30
N VAL A 116 -0.78 6.90 -18.56
CA VAL A 116 -0.81 6.78 -17.10
C VAL A 116 -1.54 5.50 -16.73
N HIS A 117 -0.97 4.72 -15.83
CA HIS A 117 -1.46 3.42 -15.41
C HIS A 117 -1.74 3.46 -13.91
N ALA A 118 -2.99 3.33 -13.50
CA ALA A 118 -3.31 2.96 -12.13
C ALA A 118 -3.26 1.44 -12.02
N LEU A 119 -2.38 0.89 -11.19
CA LEU A 119 -2.19 -0.55 -11.05
C LEU A 119 -2.77 -1.09 -9.74
N PRO A 120 -4.07 -1.41 -9.69
CA PRO A 120 -4.68 -1.95 -8.50
C PRO A 120 -4.15 -3.35 -8.14
N GLU A 121 -3.49 -4.05 -9.08
CA GLU A 121 -2.84 -5.34 -8.84
C GLU A 121 -1.86 -5.28 -7.67
N TYR A 122 -1.09 -4.21 -7.53
CA TYR A 122 -0.13 -4.04 -6.43
C TYR A 122 -0.82 -4.20 -5.06
N TYR A 123 -1.90 -3.45 -4.83
CA TYR A 123 -2.67 -3.54 -3.59
C TYR A 123 -3.48 -4.84 -3.49
N ARG A 124 -4.11 -5.27 -4.59
CA ARG A 124 -4.94 -6.49 -4.61
C ARG A 124 -4.14 -7.74 -4.28
N THR A 125 -2.89 -7.84 -4.73
CA THR A 125 -2.01 -8.98 -4.41
C THR A 125 -1.74 -9.04 -2.90
N ALA A 126 -1.48 -7.90 -2.28
CA ALA A 126 -1.31 -7.80 -0.83
C ALA A 126 -2.57 -8.21 -0.07
N ALA A 127 -3.76 -7.81 -0.57
CA ALA A 127 -5.04 -8.09 0.07
C ALA A 127 -5.60 -9.50 -0.20
N THR A 128 -5.26 -10.13 -1.33
CA THR A 128 -5.88 -11.39 -1.77
C THR A 128 -4.90 -12.55 -1.85
N ALA A 129 -3.97 -12.54 -2.82
CA ALA A 129 -3.05 -13.65 -3.05
C ALA A 129 -2.14 -13.91 -1.85
N TYR A 130 -1.67 -12.86 -1.17
CA TYR A 130 -0.89 -13.01 0.04
C TYR A 130 -1.71 -13.61 1.20
N ALA A 131 -2.93 -13.10 1.44
CA ALA A 131 -3.83 -13.65 2.44
C ALA A 131 -4.17 -15.12 2.17
N GLU A 132 -4.36 -15.50 0.90
CA GLU A 132 -4.56 -16.89 0.49
C GLU A 132 -3.35 -17.77 0.79
N ALA A 133 -2.13 -17.28 0.51
CA ALA A 133 -0.90 -18.01 0.84
C ALA A 133 -0.74 -18.22 2.36
N LEU A 134 -1.20 -17.28 3.19
CA LEU A 134 -1.24 -17.45 4.64
C LEU A 134 -2.31 -18.48 5.07
N ARG A 135 -3.50 -18.46 4.46
CA ARG A 135 -4.54 -19.47 4.73
C ARG A 135 -4.06 -20.89 4.45
N GLN A 136 -3.39 -21.09 3.32
CA GLN A 136 -2.82 -22.39 2.93
C GLN A 136 -1.73 -22.87 3.90
N ARG A 137 -1.11 -21.95 4.65
CA ARG A 137 -0.14 -22.25 5.71
C ARG A 137 -0.79 -22.46 7.10
N GLY A 138 -2.12 -22.52 7.17
CA GLY A 138 -2.86 -22.82 8.40
C GLY A 138 -3.13 -21.61 9.30
N TYR A 139 -3.06 -20.38 8.77
CA TYR A 139 -3.44 -19.19 9.52
C TYR A 139 -4.91 -18.83 9.23
N PRO A 140 -5.77 -18.74 10.25
CA PRO A 140 -7.19 -18.44 10.06
C PRO A 140 -7.42 -16.94 9.74
N ASN A 141 -8.58 -16.61 9.15
CA ASN A 141 -8.88 -15.25 8.68
C ASN A 141 -8.92 -14.20 9.81
N ASP A 142 -9.31 -14.60 11.02
CA ASP A 142 -9.32 -13.74 12.21
C ASP A 142 -7.91 -13.45 12.75
N GLU A 143 -6.91 -14.28 12.44
CA GLU A 143 -5.50 -13.94 12.65
C GLU A 143 -4.96 -13.05 11.51
N ILE A 144 -5.16 -13.50 10.27
CA ILE A 144 -4.73 -12.78 9.04
C ILE A 144 -5.16 -11.32 9.12
N GLY A 145 -6.44 -11.10 9.38
CA GLY A 145 -7.01 -9.79 9.55
C GLY A 145 -7.08 -8.98 8.27
N THR A 146 -7.70 -7.81 8.36
CA THR A 146 -7.77 -6.84 7.26
C THR A 146 -6.99 -5.57 7.54
N HIS A 147 -6.55 -5.35 8.78
CA HIS A 147 -5.80 -4.15 9.16
C HIS A 147 -4.92 -4.40 10.39
N ALA A 148 -3.60 -4.21 10.25
CA ALA A 148 -2.62 -4.39 11.34
C ALA A 148 -2.63 -5.79 12.02
N GLY A 149 -3.30 -6.77 11.40
CA GLY A 149 -3.29 -8.17 11.81
C GLY A 149 -2.00 -8.89 11.45
N LEU A 150 -2.06 -10.23 11.37
CA LEU A 150 -0.92 -11.07 11.03
C LEU A 150 -0.27 -10.68 9.70
N ALA A 151 -1.07 -10.44 8.65
CA ALA A 151 -0.56 -10.18 7.30
C ALA A 151 0.24 -8.87 7.25
N ASP A 152 -0.36 -7.76 7.68
CA ASP A 152 0.28 -6.44 7.70
C ASP A 152 1.54 -6.43 8.57
N THR A 153 1.46 -7.06 9.74
CA THR A 153 2.59 -7.09 10.69
C THR A 153 3.73 -7.94 10.15
N SER A 154 3.42 -9.06 9.50
CA SER A 154 4.44 -9.91 8.87
C SER A 154 5.12 -9.17 7.72
N LEU A 155 4.35 -8.51 6.84
CA LEU A 155 4.90 -7.65 5.79
C LEU A 155 5.81 -6.56 6.36
N ALA A 156 5.38 -5.85 7.40
CA ALA A 156 6.20 -4.82 8.04
C ALA A 156 7.53 -5.40 8.57
N LEU A 157 7.50 -6.56 9.24
CA LEU A 157 8.70 -7.25 9.74
C LEU A 157 9.66 -7.68 8.62
N ALA A 158 9.14 -8.11 7.47
CA ALA A 158 9.95 -8.49 6.32
C ALA A 158 10.58 -7.29 5.61
N ILE A 159 9.90 -6.15 5.59
CA ILE A 159 10.39 -4.90 5.00
C ILE A 159 11.46 -4.26 5.89
N ASP A 160 11.13 -4.02 7.16
CA ASP A 160 12.05 -3.49 8.14
C ASP A 160 11.53 -3.82 9.56
N PRO A 161 12.24 -4.65 10.35
CA PRO A 161 11.79 -5.05 11.68
C PRO A 161 11.63 -3.87 12.65
N ARG A 162 12.23 -2.70 12.37
CA ARG A 162 12.08 -1.48 13.18
C ARG A 162 10.69 -0.85 13.06
N LEU A 163 9.90 -1.24 12.06
CA LEU A 163 8.50 -0.79 11.90
C LEU A 163 7.56 -1.37 12.96
N VAL A 164 8.01 -2.40 13.69
CA VAL A 164 7.20 -3.11 14.68
C VAL A 164 7.85 -3.03 16.07
N ARG A 165 7.11 -2.45 17.02
CA ARG A 165 7.46 -2.42 18.43
C ARG A 165 7.17 -3.78 19.06
N ARG A 166 8.19 -4.64 19.10
CA ARG A 166 8.06 -6.05 19.55
C ARG A 166 7.42 -6.21 20.92
N ASP A 167 7.62 -5.29 21.85
CA ASP A 167 7.04 -5.39 23.20
C ASP A 167 5.52 -5.19 23.18
N PHE A 168 5.04 -4.24 22.37
CA PHE A 168 3.60 -4.02 22.15
C PHE A 168 2.96 -5.15 21.32
N LEU A 169 3.73 -5.78 20.43
CA LEU A 169 3.27 -6.97 19.71
C LEU A 169 3.02 -8.15 20.67
N ARG A 170 3.88 -8.33 21.68
CA ARG A 170 3.71 -9.37 22.69
C ARG A 170 2.54 -9.07 23.62
N SER A 171 2.32 -7.81 23.99
CA SER A 171 1.22 -7.41 24.88
C SER A 171 -0.16 -7.61 24.25
N ALA A 172 -0.26 -7.72 22.92
CA ALA A 172 -1.48 -8.16 22.24
C ALA A 172 -1.96 -9.57 22.67
N ARG A 173 -1.16 -10.33 23.47
CA ARG A 173 -1.54 -11.60 24.12
C ARG A 173 -2.37 -11.45 25.39
N ALA A 174 -2.44 -10.26 26.00
CA ALA A 174 -3.09 -10.11 27.29
C ALA A 174 -4.60 -10.43 27.20
N PRO A 175 -5.15 -11.24 28.14
CA PRO A 175 -6.60 -11.46 28.22
C PRO A 175 -7.35 -10.13 28.37
N GLY A 176 -8.46 -9.97 27.64
CA GLY A 176 -9.31 -8.77 27.72
C GLY A 176 -8.89 -7.59 26.82
N VAL A 177 -7.85 -7.72 25.99
CA VAL A 177 -7.50 -6.69 25.01
C VAL A 177 -8.51 -6.66 23.87
N ASP A 178 -9.29 -5.58 23.78
CA ASP A 178 -10.14 -5.28 22.63
C ASP A 178 -9.30 -4.65 21.50
N ARG A 179 -8.73 -5.49 20.64
CA ARG A 179 -7.91 -5.08 19.51
C ARG A 179 -8.65 -4.19 18.51
N ALA A 180 -9.96 -4.36 18.38
CA ALA A 180 -10.77 -3.53 17.48
C ALA A 180 -10.85 -2.09 17.98
N SER A 181 -10.94 -1.89 19.30
CA SER A 181 -10.87 -0.56 19.92
C SER A 181 -9.52 0.13 19.70
N GLU A 182 -8.45 -0.66 19.52
CA GLU A 182 -7.10 -0.18 19.17
C GLU A 182 -6.88 -0.01 17.67
N GLY A 183 -7.91 -0.27 16.84
CA GLY A 183 -7.84 -0.13 15.39
C GLY A 183 -7.24 -1.33 14.66
N VAL A 184 -7.02 -2.45 15.35
CA VAL A 184 -6.51 -3.70 14.75
C VAL A 184 -7.68 -4.61 14.40
N THR A 185 -7.74 -5.03 13.13
CA THR A 185 -8.64 -6.10 12.67
C THR A 185 -7.79 -7.29 12.29
N GLY A 186 -7.68 -8.26 13.20
CA GLY A 186 -6.81 -9.43 13.07
C GLY A 186 -6.11 -9.78 14.37
N ASP A 187 -5.15 -10.71 14.28
CA ASP A 187 -4.28 -11.06 15.39
C ASP A 187 -2.80 -11.09 14.94
N PRO A 188 -2.00 -10.08 15.30
CA PRO A 188 -0.63 -9.96 14.81
C PRO A 188 0.36 -10.88 15.55
N ARG A 189 -0.05 -11.59 16.61
CA ARG A 189 0.87 -12.25 17.56
C ARG A 189 1.79 -13.31 16.97
N ARG A 190 1.40 -13.92 15.84
CA ARG A 190 2.18 -14.94 15.13
C ARG A 190 2.92 -14.37 13.93
N ALA A 191 2.96 -13.04 13.78
CA ALA A 191 3.62 -12.39 12.66
C ALA A 191 5.12 -12.62 12.69
N SER A 192 5.70 -12.82 11.51
CA SER A 192 7.13 -13.05 11.35
C SER A 192 7.61 -12.50 10.02
N ALA A 193 8.92 -12.23 9.91
CA ALA A 193 9.52 -11.78 8.67
C ALA A 193 9.41 -12.84 7.57
N GLU A 194 9.50 -14.12 7.93
CA GLU A 194 9.38 -15.25 7.00
C GLU A 194 7.98 -15.32 6.38
N LEU A 195 6.93 -15.07 7.16
CA LEU A 195 5.57 -14.94 6.64
C LEU A 195 5.41 -13.70 5.77
N GLY A 196 6.09 -12.60 6.11
CA GLY A 196 6.06 -11.36 5.33
C GLY A 196 6.75 -11.51 3.98
N GLN A 197 7.84 -12.26 3.93
CA GLN A 197 8.63 -12.47 2.70
C GLN A 197 7.79 -13.10 1.60
N VAL A 198 6.87 -14.00 1.95
CA VAL A 198 5.89 -14.58 1.00
C VAL A 198 5.07 -13.49 0.30
N GLY A 199 4.62 -12.49 1.07
CA GLY A 199 3.86 -11.36 0.54
C GLY A 199 4.73 -10.43 -0.30
N VAL A 200 5.96 -10.13 0.15
CA VAL A 200 6.93 -9.33 -0.61
C VAL A 200 7.17 -9.94 -1.99
N ASP A 201 7.46 -11.24 -2.06
CA ASP A 201 7.75 -11.93 -3.31
C ASP A 201 6.53 -11.94 -4.25
N ALA A 202 5.35 -12.24 -3.70
CA ALA A 202 4.10 -12.25 -4.47
C ALA A 202 3.76 -10.87 -5.04
N ILE A 203 3.83 -9.82 -4.22
CA ILE A 203 3.53 -8.43 -4.63
C ILE A 203 4.49 -7.98 -5.73
N VAL A 204 5.79 -8.21 -5.55
CA VAL A 204 6.79 -7.82 -6.56
C VAL A 204 6.55 -8.56 -7.87
N ALA A 205 6.43 -9.89 -7.84
CA ALA A 205 6.25 -10.68 -9.05
C ALA A 205 4.98 -10.29 -9.83
N GLN A 206 3.84 -10.23 -9.13
CA GLN A 206 2.56 -9.90 -9.78
C GLN A 206 2.51 -8.46 -10.29
N THR A 207 3.15 -7.52 -9.58
CA THR A 207 3.20 -6.12 -10.03
C THR A 207 4.10 -5.96 -11.25
N VAL A 208 5.26 -6.64 -11.30
CA VAL A 208 6.13 -6.65 -12.48
C VAL A 208 5.38 -7.18 -13.71
N ASP A 209 4.66 -8.30 -13.55
CA ASP A 209 3.86 -8.87 -14.64
C ASP A 209 2.72 -7.93 -15.06
N ALA A 210 2.06 -7.26 -14.11
CA ALA A 210 1.02 -6.29 -14.39
C ALA A 210 1.56 -5.07 -15.17
N ILE A 211 2.70 -4.52 -14.76
CA ILE A 211 3.37 -3.42 -15.46
C ILE A 211 3.72 -3.84 -16.88
N LYS A 212 4.38 -5.00 -17.06
CA LYS A 212 4.74 -5.51 -18.40
C LYS A 212 3.51 -5.65 -19.30
N ARG A 213 2.39 -6.19 -18.80
CA ARG A 213 1.15 -6.28 -19.58
C ARG A 213 0.57 -4.92 -19.94
N ALA A 214 0.62 -3.96 -19.01
CA ALA A 214 0.08 -2.62 -19.22
C ALA A 214 0.89 -1.81 -20.25
N THR A 215 2.22 -1.96 -20.25
CA THR A 215 3.13 -1.20 -21.12
C THR A 215 3.44 -1.88 -22.46
N ALA A 216 3.15 -3.18 -22.60
CA ALA A 216 3.39 -3.95 -23.84
C ALA A 216 2.43 -3.62 -24.99
N ARG A 217 1.30 -2.96 -24.75
CA ARG A 217 0.27 -2.66 -25.78
C ARG A 217 0.65 -1.48 -26.69
N ARG A 218 1.88 -1.49 -27.21
CA ARG A 218 2.38 -0.55 -28.22
C ARG A 218 2.00 -1.02 -29.61
#